data_AF-A0A2J6I301-F1
#
_entry.id   AF-A0A2J6I301-F1
#
_cell.length_a   1.000
_cell.length_b   1.000
_cell.length_c   1.000
_cell.angle_alpha   90.00
_cell.angle_beta   90.00
_cell.angle_gamma   90.00
#
_symmetry.space_group_name_H-M   'P 1'
#
loop_
_entity.id
_entity.type
_entity.pdbx_description
1 polymer ?
#
loop_
_entity_poly.entity_id
_entity_poly.type
_entity_poly.pdbx_seq_one_letter_code
_entity_poly.pdbx_strand_id
1 'polypeptide(L)'
;MDNIKELMLQSLDAEISDDEKFLLEEELAKSSSLRKEMEDYYSIREALQPEDYNFSDEFDDKLISRIKPVYDLFGSFKKIALSSAVAIVLLIASIYFMDGTINVNSLFGIHSYPVEEEFYSFLNY
;
A
#
# COMPACT_ATOMS: atom_id res chain seq x y z
N MET A 1 21.58 10.14 -37.73
CA MET A 1 20.53 11.18 -37.80
C MET A 1 19.36 10.87 -36.86
N ASP A 2 19.09 9.59 -36.55
CA ASP A 2 17.95 9.22 -35.69
C ASP A 2 18.09 9.65 -34.22
N ASN A 3 19.31 9.66 -33.68
CA ASN A 3 19.57 10.00 -32.27
C ASN A 3 19.19 11.45 -31.91
N ILE A 4 19.50 12.44 -32.77
CA ILE A 4 19.16 13.86 -32.49
C ILE A 4 17.65 14.10 -32.54
N LYS A 5 16.92 13.39 -33.40
CA LYS A 5 15.46 13.49 -33.47
C LYS A 5 14.81 12.87 -32.23
N GLU A 6 15.33 11.74 -31.78
CA GLU A 6 14.90 11.12 -30.52
C GLU A 6 15.16 12.05 -29.33
N LEU A 7 16.34 12.69 -29.28
CA LEU A 7 16.69 13.69 -28.28
C LEU A 7 15.77 14.92 -28.31
N MET A 8 15.42 15.39 -29.51
CA MET A 8 14.47 16.49 -29.70
C MET A 8 13.08 16.12 -29.15
N LEU A 9 12.57 14.92 -29.47
CA LEU A 9 11.28 14.45 -28.95
C LEU A 9 11.32 14.29 -27.43
N GLN A 10 12.39 13.71 -26.89
CA GLN A 10 12.58 13.57 -25.45
C GLN A 10 12.59 14.93 -24.74
N SER A 11 13.19 15.96 -25.35
CA SER A 11 13.21 17.32 -24.80
C SER A 11 11.83 17.98 -24.70
N LEU A 12 10.83 17.49 -25.44
CA LEU A 12 9.45 18.00 -25.37
C LEU A 12 8.70 17.45 -24.15
N ASP A 13 8.96 16.20 -23.77
CA ASP A 13 8.24 15.47 -22.72
C ASP A 13 8.96 15.51 -21.37
N ALA A 14 10.30 15.59 -21.36
CA ALA A 14 11.12 15.46 -20.17
C ALA A 14 12.30 16.46 -20.16
N GLU A 15 12.82 16.75 -18.96
CA GLU A 15 14.07 17.48 -18.82
C GLU A 15 15.24 16.61 -19.32
N ILE A 16 16.01 17.15 -20.27
CA ILE A 16 17.25 16.56 -20.78
C ILE A 16 18.46 17.17 -20.05
N SER A 17 19.58 16.47 -20.02
CA SER A 17 20.79 16.96 -19.38
C SER A 17 21.39 18.18 -20.09
N ASP A 18 22.23 18.96 -19.39
CA ASP A 18 22.86 20.16 -19.96
C ASP A 18 23.75 19.84 -21.18
N ASP A 19 24.44 18.70 -21.16
CA ASP A 19 25.28 18.24 -22.26
C ASP A 19 24.46 17.87 -23.50
N GLU A 20 23.33 17.19 -23.30
CA GLU A 20 22.38 16.83 -24.36
C GLU A 20 21.69 18.07 -24.95
N LYS A 21 21.36 19.03 -24.09
CA LYS A 21 20.78 20.30 -24.50
C LYS A 21 21.74 21.09 -25.39
N PHE A 22 23.01 21.16 -25.01
CA PHE A 22 24.03 21.82 -25.82
C PHE A 22 24.16 21.16 -27.20
N LEU A 23 24.19 19.82 -27.24
CA LEU A 23 24.27 19.06 -28.49
C LEU A 23 23.05 19.29 -29.39
N LEU A 24 21.84 19.31 -28.80
CA LEU A 24 20.61 19.60 -29.50
C LEU A 24 20.59 21.03 -30.07
N GLU A 25 20.99 22.02 -29.28
CA GLU A 25 21.09 23.43 -29.69
C GLU A 25 22.09 23.62 -30.85
N GLU A 26 23.25 22.95 -30.78
CA GLU A 26 24.26 23.00 -31.82
C GLU A 26 23.71 22.46 -33.15
N GLU A 27 22.98 21.35 -33.12
CA GLU A 27 22.42 20.73 -34.32
C GLU A 27 21.19 21.47 -34.87
N LEU A 28 20.37 22.06 -33.99
CA LEU A 28 19.30 22.99 -34.37
C LEU A 28 19.85 24.27 -35.02
N ALA A 29 21.04 24.72 -34.64
CA ALA A 29 21.69 25.87 -35.26
C ALA A 29 22.14 25.56 -36.69
N LYS A 30 22.62 24.33 -36.95
CA LYS A 30 23.12 23.87 -38.25
C LYS A 30 22.00 23.49 -39.23
N SER A 31 20.86 23.02 -38.73
CA SER A 31 19.78 22.46 -39.56
C SER A 31 18.49 23.27 -39.50
N SER A 32 18.17 23.96 -40.60
CA SER A 32 16.90 24.70 -40.74
C SER A 32 15.68 23.79 -40.78
N SER A 33 15.81 22.57 -41.33
CA SER A 33 14.72 21.61 -41.36
C SER A 33 14.38 21.08 -39.97
N LEU A 34 15.39 20.81 -39.14
CA LEU A 34 15.19 20.32 -37.77
C LEU A 34 14.54 21.39 -36.88
N ARG A 35 14.95 22.66 -37.06
CA ARG A 35 14.34 23.80 -36.37
C ARG A 35 12.87 23.97 -36.71
N LYS A 36 12.53 23.84 -38.00
CA LYS A 36 11.14 23.91 -38.45
C LYS A 36 10.30 22.77 -37.86
N GLU A 37 10.84 21.56 -37.85
CA GLU A 37 10.18 20.38 -37.26
C GLU A 37 9.92 20.59 -35.76
N MET A 38 10.89 21.16 -35.02
CA MET A 38 10.73 21.51 -33.61
C MET A 38 9.65 22.59 -33.39
N GLU A 39 9.60 23.61 -34.25
CA GLU A 39 8.59 24.67 -34.21
C GLU A 39 7.17 24.11 -34.50
N ASP A 40 7.05 23.20 -35.47
CA ASP A 40 5.81 22.50 -35.78
C ASP A 40 5.31 21.71 -34.54
N TYR A 41 6.20 21.00 -33.83
CA TYR A 41 5.84 20.30 -32.60
C TYR A 41 5.37 21.24 -31.49
N TYR A 42 6.05 22.39 -31.29
CA TYR A 42 5.60 23.39 -30.31
C TYR A 42 4.22 23.95 -30.67
N SER A 43 3.97 24.25 -31.94
CA SER A 43 2.68 24.77 -32.38
C SER A 43 1.53 23.77 -32.15
N ILE A 44 1.77 22.48 -32.39
CA ILE A 44 0.82 21.41 -32.10
C ILE A 44 0.57 21.31 -30.60
N ARG A 45 1.63 21.37 -29.79
CA ARG A 45 1.52 21.31 -28.33
C ARG A 45 0.73 22.49 -27.77
N GLU A 46 0.94 23.69 -28.28
CA GLU A 46 0.18 24.88 -27.89
C GLU A 46 -1.29 24.73 -28.31
N ALA A 47 -1.56 24.24 -29.52
CA ALA A 47 -2.93 23.99 -29.99
C ALA A 47 -3.66 22.86 -29.23
N LEU A 48 -2.91 21.89 -28.70
CA LEU A 48 -3.41 20.80 -27.87
C LEU A 48 -3.32 21.08 -26.37
N GLN A 49 -2.73 22.22 -25.99
CA GLN A 49 -2.62 22.59 -24.59
C GLN A 49 -4.06 22.74 -24.11
N PRO A 50 -4.49 21.92 -23.13
CA PRO A 50 -5.85 22.01 -22.66
C PRO A 50 -6.06 23.44 -22.16
N GLU A 51 -7.06 24.14 -22.72
CA GLU A 51 -7.61 25.35 -22.10
C GLU A 51 -7.68 25.06 -20.61
N ASP A 52 -7.13 25.96 -19.77
CA ASP A 52 -7.09 25.82 -18.31
C ASP A 52 -8.40 25.22 -17.83
N TYR A 53 -8.41 23.91 -17.62
CA TYR A 53 -9.59 23.23 -17.14
C TYR A 53 -9.68 23.66 -15.68
N ASN A 54 -10.49 24.69 -15.44
CA ASN A 54 -10.96 25.02 -14.11
C ASN A 54 -11.87 23.87 -13.68
N PHE A 55 -11.25 22.78 -13.25
CA PHE A 55 -11.93 21.73 -12.51
C PHE A 55 -12.56 22.42 -11.31
N SER A 56 -13.87 22.22 -11.12
CA SER A 56 -14.57 22.75 -9.95
C SER A 56 -13.84 22.33 -8.68
N ASP A 57 -13.86 23.15 -7.62
CA ASP A 57 -13.24 22.83 -6.33
C ASP A 57 -13.65 21.45 -5.77
N GLU A 58 -14.81 20.93 -6.16
CA GLU A 58 -15.32 19.60 -5.78
C GLU A 58 -14.81 18.42 -6.64
N PHE A 59 -14.02 18.69 -7.69
CA PHE A 59 -13.56 17.65 -8.62
C PHE A 59 -12.64 16.65 -7.92
N ASP A 60 -11.72 17.16 -7.09
CA ASP A 60 -10.80 16.34 -6.31
C ASP A 60 -11.56 15.45 -5.32
N ASP A 61 -12.58 15.98 -4.65
CA ASP A 61 -13.42 15.20 -3.73
C ASP A 61 -14.21 14.10 -4.45
N LYS A 62 -14.74 14.39 -5.65
CA LYS A 62 -15.43 13.41 -6.50
C LYS A 62 -14.48 12.37 -7.08
N LEU A 63 -13.24 12.76 -7.40
CA LEU A 63 -12.20 11.87 -7.89
C LEU A 63 -11.75 10.93 -6.76
N ILE A 64 -11.40 11.48 -5.59
CA ILE A 64 -10.99 10.72 -4.42
C ILE A 64 -12.10 9.77 -3.98
N SER A 65 -13.36 10.20 -3.92
CA SER A 65 -14.47 9.30 -3.57
C SER A 65 -14.70 8.17 -4.57
N ARG A 66 -14.36 8.38 -5.86
CA ARG A 66 -14.48 7.36 -6.90
C ARG A 66 -13.30 6.38 -6.94
N ILE A 67 -12.10 6.85 -6.60
CA ILE A 67 -10.87 6.04 -6.58
C ILE A 67 -10.69 5.34 -5.23
N LYS A 68 -11.28 5.87 -4.14
CA LYS A 68 -11.17 5.26 -2.81
C LYS A 68 -11.71 3.82 -2.90
N PRO A 69 -10.86 2.81 -2.71
CA PRO A 69 -11.33 1.45 -2.71
C PRO A 69 -12.27 1.30 -1.52
N VAL A 70 -13.50 0.85 -1.80
CA VAL A 70 -14.50 0.47 -0.80
C VAL A 70 -14.02 -0.81 -0.10
N TYR A 71 -12.97 -0.68 0.69
CA TYR A 71 -12.53 -1.71 1.61
C TYR A 71 -12.71 -1.14 3.01
N ASP A 72 -13.95 -1.29 3.51
CA ASP A 72 -14.31 -1.12 4.92
C ASP A 72 -13.68 -2.25 5.76
N LEU A 73 -12.35 -2.31 5.74
CA LEU A 73 -11.55 -3.27 6.51
C LEU A 73 -11.73 -2.99 8.00
N PHE A 74 -11.91 -1.73 8.39
CA PHE A 74 -12.10 -1.34 9.79
C PHE A 74 -13.45 -1.78 10.37
N GLY A 75 -14.56 -1.64 9.61
CA GLY A 75 -15.89 -2.06 10.06
C GLY A 75 -16.02 -3.57 10.23
N SER A 76 -15.43 -4.34 9.31
CA SER A 76 -15.42 -5.81 9.37
C SER A 76 -14.45 -6.33 10.44
N PHE A 77 -13.29 -5.70 10.60
CA PHE A 77 -12.33 -6.04 11.66
C PHE A 77 -12.91 -5.87 13.05
N LYS A 78 -13.69 -4.81 13.30
CA LYS A 78 -14.33 -4.58 14.61
C LYS A 78 -15.28 -5.72 15.00
N LYS A 79 -16.06 -6.24 14.05
CA LYS A 79 -17.00 -7.36 14.31
C LYS A 79 -16.26 -8.66 14.59
N ILE A 80 -15.21 -8.95 13.83
CA ILE A 80 -14.39 -10.16 14.01
C ILE A 80 -13.61 -10.09 15.33
N ALA A 81 -12.98 -8.94 15.64
CA ALA A 81 -12.24 -8.72 16.87
C ALA A 81 -13.14 -8.78 18.12
N LEU A 82 -14.39 -8.30 18.02
CA LEU A 82 -15.35 -8.41 19.11
C LEU A 82 -15.76 -9.88 19.35
N SER A 83 -15.99 -10.64 18.27
CA SER A 83 -16.34 -12.06 18.37
C SER A 83 -15.21 -12.89 18.97
N SER A 84 -13.95 -12.64 18.59
CA SER A 84 -12.81 -13.36 19.15
C SER A 84 -12.57 -13.00 20.63
N ALA A 85 -12.74 -11.72 21.01
CA ALA A 85 -12.64 -11.29 22.40
C ALA A 85 -13.68 -11.99 23.29
N VAL A 86 -14.93 -12.11 22.84
CA VAL A 86 -15.99 -12.81 23.57
C VAL A 86 -15.66 -14.30 23.75
N ALA A 87 -15.15 -14.96 22.72
CA ALA A 87 -14.75 -16.37 22.80
C ALA A 87 -13.65 -16.59 23.84
N ILE A 88 -12.64 -15.72 23.89
CA ILE A 88 -11.55 -15.78 24.87
C ILE A 88 -12.09 -15.58 26.30
N VAL A 89 -12.96 -14.59 26.50
CA VAL A 89 -13.57 -14.32 27.82
C VAL A 89 -14.41 -15.50 28.29
N LEU A 90 -15.19 -16.13 27.40
CA LEU A 90 -15.98 -17.32 27.73
C LEU A 90 -15.10 -18.52 28.10
N LEU A 91 -13.97 -18.70 27.41
CA LEU A 91 -13.03 -19.77 27.70
C LEU A 91 -12.41 -19.58 29.10
N ILE A 92 -11.96 -18.36 29.42
CA ILE A 92 -11.42 -18.02 30.74
C ILE A 92 -12.48 -18.21 31.83
N ALA A 93 -13.71 -17.77 31.58
CA ALA A 93 -14.83 -17.95 32.52
C ALA A 93 -15.12 -19.44 32.74
N SER A 94 -15.15 -20.25 31.69
CA SER A 94 -15.38 -21.70 31.78
C SER A 94 -14.31 -22.39 32.62
N ILE A 95 -13.03 -22.03 32.43
CA ILE A 95 -11.92 -22.56 33.24
C ILE A 95 -12.08 -22.15 34.70
N TYR A 96 -12.41 -20.88 34.96
CA TYR A 96 -12.61 -20.39 36.31
C TYR A 96 -13.75 -21.12 37.04
N PHE A 97 -14.86 -21.40 36.36
CA PHE A 97 -15.96 -22.18 36.96
C PHE A 97 -15.61 -23.64 37.21
N MET A 98 -14.73 -24.25 36.41
CA MET A 98 -14.38 -25.66 36.52
C MET A 98 -13.28 -25.91 37.55
N ASP A 99 -12.23 -25.09 37.55
CA ASP A 99 -11.02 -25.30 38.37
C ASP A 99 -10.91 -24.33 39.56
N GLY A 100 -11.77 -23.30 39.64
CA GLY A 100 -11.77 -22.28 40.71
C GLY A 100 -10.55 -21.35 40.73
N THR A 101 -9.55 -21.60 39.88
CA THR A 101 -8.30 -20.84 39.77
C THR A 101 -7.91 -20.64 38.31
N ILE A 102 -7.33 -19.48 37.98
CA ILE A 102 -6.86 -19.18 36.62
C ILE A 102 -5.36 -19.44 36.58
N ASN A 103 -4.97 -20.61 36.09
CA ASN A 103 -3.56 -20.95 35.84
C ASN A 103 -3.35 -21.28 34.36
N VAL A 104 -2.18 -20.94 33.82
CA VAL A 104 -1.81 -21.19 32.41
C VAL A 104 -1.86 -22.68 32.10
N ASN A 105 -1.55 -23.53 33.07
CA ASN A 105 -1.63 -24.99 32.94
C ASN A 105 -3.05 -25.51 32.69
N SER A 106 -4.07 -24.87 33.28
CA SER A 106 -5.48 -25.18 33.01
C SER A 106 -5.92 -24.76 31.60
N LEU A 107 -5.32 -23.70 31.06
CA LEU A 107 -5.60 -23.22 29.70
C LEU A 107 -5.14 -24.22 28.61
N PHE A 108 -4.09 -25.01 28.92
CA PHE A 108 -3.54 -26.04 28.02
C PHE A 108 -4.05 -27.46 28.34
N GLY A 109 -4.97 -27.62 29.30
CA GLY A 109 -5.48 -28.95 29.69
C GLY A 109 -4.41 -29.87 30.28
N ILE A 110 -3.32 -29.32 30.81
CA ILE A 110 -2.26 -30.08 31.45
C ILE A 110 -2.72 -30.40 32.86
N HIS A 111 -3.56 -31.42 32.99
CA HIS A 111 -3.94 -31.97 34.27
C HIS A 111 -2.67 -32.51 34.93
N SER A 112 -2.21 -31.80 35.96
CA SER A 112 -1.22 -32.34 36.89
C SER A 112 -1.91 -33.50 37.60
N TYR A 113 -1.64 -34.73 37.17
CA TYR A 113 -2.14 -35.91 37.85
C TYR A 113 -1.79 -35.76 39.34
N PRO A 114 -2.75 -35.86 40.27
CA PRO A 114 -2.39 -36.01 41.67
C PRO A 114 -1.60 -37.31 41.74
N VAL A 115 -0.35 -37.21 42.21
CA VAL A 115 0.46 -38.39 42.49
C VAL A 115 -0.35 -39.21 43.49
N GLU A 116 -0.90 -40.33 43.03
CA GLU A 116 -1.64 -41.25 43.89
C GLU A 116 -0.73 -41.65 45.06
N GLU A 117 -1.09 -41.20 46.27
CA GLU A 117 -0.35 -41.50 47.50
C GLU A 117 -0.27 -43.01 47.79
N GLU A 118 -1.02 -43.85 47.08
CA GLU A 118 -1.00 -45.31 47.21
C GLU A 118 0.36 -45.93 46.86
N PHE A 119 1.14 -45.34 45.94
CA PHE A 119 2.45 -45.87 45.54
C PHE A 119 3.53 -45.78 46.64
N TYR A 120 3.38 -44.87 47.60
CA TYR A 120 4.35 -44.73 48.71
C TYR A 120 4.10 -45.73 49.85
N SER A 121 2.92 -46.35 49.93
CA SER A 121 2.63 -47.38 50.94
C SER A 121 3.27 -48.73 50.62
N PHE A 122 3.48 -49.03 49.34
CA PHE A 122 4.05 -50.31 48.87
C PHE A 122 5.57 -50.41 49.02
N LEU A 123 6.27 -49.29 49.18
CA LEU A 123 7.73 -49.24 49.35
C LEU A 123 8.18 -49.28 50.81
N ASN A 124 7.24 -49.38 51.76
CA ASN A 124 7.53 -49.32 53.20
C ASN A 124 7.09 -50.58 53.97
N TYR A 125 7.06 -51.74 53.29
CA TYR A 125 6.92 -53.06 53.92
C TYR A 125 7.96 -54.04 53.38
#